data_AF-A0A948Y8T0-F1
#
_entry.id   AF-A0A948Y8T0-F1
#
_cell.length_a   1.000
_cell.length_b   1.000
_cell.length_c   1.000
_cell.angle_alpha   90.00
_cell.angle_beta   90.00
_cell.angle_gamma   90.00
#
_symmetry.space_group_name_H-M   'P 1'
#
loop_
_entity.id
_entity.type
_entity.pdbx_description
1 polymer ?
#
loop_
_entity_poly.entity_id
_entity_poly.type
_entity_poly.pdbx_seq_one_letter_code
_entity_poly.pdbx_strand_id
1 'polypeptide(L)'
;MRNIERLSGAGIRFVDKKREPNINDLQRQYGKILAGFSDKNRPGKESKISDTFQIVSERLEKQEGFVFGKRQKDILKLKLARHLLKIPKDETIDHNTLYDAIKESPRFLNENSGSLHHLLKTHEQKTVQKIAEMRKKRAEMTGEKGLNPYEALFTTKSGNYYLARLLNMPHLQEESEYMRNCVGTSDSYINRMKKGEIEIFSFRKLEDDAPLLTIEYNLKTGIIEQIKKKNDKYLALTDLFFEDAIDALKQLRDTKNDQGKPREIEQINPNELKDISVKPEHILTDRGEIHFRDIKEKNPFILKAAEIKPTPDITHKDAAKLLQIFEHLEFKPEQIAHQPNEINKNTKTYVGKLEPGIFGLIQQYNIEHIYTQFPEGKVGLEKDFEVGPITLEEFERKREQYNKTVTDESQKIEIGSYAEEMMKSKDFATLKKPEQMTLVWLKVRNLGVEKHTTIEEIYHHAQKLGLDILPPEAAPYLLLRHINQLLGKGIGIGTKKIIDESGSPRRFELERSGWGRTLGGREDSKFSPSYKVVFRLPK
;
A
#
# COMPACT_ATOMS: atom_id res chain seq x y z
N MET A 1 -59.55 -55.22 21.97
CA MET A 1 -59.26 -54.50 23.22
C MET A 1 -57.79 -54.67 23.58
N ARG A 2 -56.98 -53.61 23.44
CA ARG A 2 -55.85 -53.25 24.32
C ARG A 2 -55.18 -51.97 23.78
N ASN A 3 -55.08 -50.99 24.67
CA ASN A 3 -54.39 -49.70 24.52
C ASN A 3 -52.86 -49.87 24.55
N ILE A 4 -52.12 -48.94 23.93
CA ILE A 4 -51.29 -47.89 24.58
C ILE A 4 -50.52 -47.04 23.53
N GLU A 5 -50.75 -45.72 23.59
CA GLU A 5 -49.91 -44.51 23.35
C GLU A 5 -48.81 -44.43 22.27
N ARG A 6 -48.82 -43.31 21.50
CA ARG A 6 -47.72 -42.30 21.49
C ARG A 6 -48.06 -40.99 20.75
N LEU A 7 -48.01 -39.90 21.52
CA LEU A 7 -47.65 -38.50 21.24
C LEU A 7 -47.36 -38.05 19.79
N SER A 8 -48.09 -37.03 19.31
CA SER A 8 -47.58 -36.04 18.34
C SER A 8 -48.20 -34.64 18.57
N GLY A 9 -47.55 -33.86 19.44
CA GLY A 9 -47.75 -32.42 19.54
C GLY A 9 -46.59 -31.70 18.86
N ALA A 10 -46.87 -30.98 17.77
CA ALA A 10 -46.09 -29.82 17.32
C ALA A 10 -46.89 -29.10 16.22
N GLY A 11 -47.60 -28.05 16.60
CA GLY A 11 -48.28 -27.16 15.66
C GLY A 11 -47.28 -26.44 14.76
N ILE A 12 -47.43 -26.63 13.46
CA ILE A 12 -46.75 -25.82 12.44
C ILE A 12 -47.46 -24.46 12.42
N ARG A 13 -46.83 -23.43 13.00
CA ARG A 13 -47.24 -22.03 12.80
C ARG A 13 -46.93 -21.65 11.35
N PHE A 14 -47.97 -21.48 10.53
CA PHE A 14 -47.84 -20.80 9.26
C PHE A 14 -47.39 -19.35 9.51
N VAL A 15 -46.24 -18.99 8.94
CA VAL A 15 -45.72 -17.63 8.93
C VAL A 15 -46.70 -16.75 8.13
N ASP A 16 -47.26 -15.75 8.82
CA ASP A 16 -48.13 -14.73 8.23
C ASP A 16 -47.43 -14.06 7.03
N LYS A 17 -47.99 -14.26 5.82
CA LYS A 17 -47.62 -13.46 4.65
C LYS A 17 -47.99 -12.01 4.96
N LYS A 18 -47.00 -11.14 5.16
CA LYS A 18 -47.18 -9.69 5.35
C LYS A 18 -48.15 -9.15 4.30
N ARG A 19 -49.33 -8.70 4.75
CA ARG A 19 -50.35 -8.05 3.92
C ARG A 19 -49.73 -6.81 3.27
N GLU A 20 -49.82 -6.68 1.95
CA GLU A 20 -49.34 -5.49 1.27
C GLU A 20 -50.15 -4.26 1.70
N PRO A 21 -49.51 -3.12 2.04
CA PRO A 21 -50.21 -1.92 2.49
C PRO A 21 -51.09 -1.33 1.38
N ASN A 22 -52.31 -0.90 1.74
CA ASN A 22 -53.21 -0.20 0.82
C ASN A 22 -52.71 1.26 0.59
N ILE A 23 -53.20 1.92 -0.46
CA ILE A 23 -52.96 3.33 -0.80
C ILE A 23 -53.10 4.25 0.43
N ASN A 24 -54.14 4.06 1.23
CA ASN A 24 -54.38 4.86 2.44
C ASN A 24 -53.25 4.69 3.48
N ASP A 25 -52.65 3.50 3.58
CA ASP A 25 -51.54 3.24 4.49
C ASP A 25 -50.25 3.91 4.01
N LEU A 26 -50.03 3.96 2.70
CA LEU A 26 -48.88 4.64 2.08
C LEU A 26 -48.95 6.16 2.31
N GLN A 27 -50.13 6.75 2.09
CA GLN A 27 -50.36 8.18 2.33
C GLN A 27 -50.19 8.54 3.82
N ARG A 28 -50.70 7.69 4.72
CA ARG A 28 -50.50 7.87 6.17
C ARG A 28 -49.02 7.79 6.55
N GLN A 29 -48.26 6.85 5.99
CA GLN A 29 -46.82 6.76 6.22
C GLN A 29 -46.06 7.96 5.67
N TYR A 30 -46.43 8.45 4.49
CA TYR A 30 -45.84 9.64 3.89
C TYR A 30 -46.04 10.87 4.78
N GLY A 31 -47.26 11.11 5.26
CA GLY A 31 -47.55 12.19 6.20
C GLY A 31 -46.74 12.10 7.50
N LYS A 32 -46.55 10.89 8.04
CA LYS A 32 -45.70 10.67 9.23
C LYS A 32 -44.23 11.04 8.98
N ILE A 33 -43.70 10.76 7.79
CA ILE A 33 -42.30 11.10 7.46
C ILE A 33 -42.14 12.61 7.26
N LEU A 34 -43.10 13.26 6.62
CA LEU A 34 -43.09 14.73 6.47
C LEU A 34 -43.14 15.43 7.84
N ALA A 35 -43.92 14.89 8.79
CA ALA A 35 -43.95 15.38 10.17
C ALA A 35 -42.61 15.18 10.92
N GLY A 36 -41.73 14.31 10.43
CA GLY A 36 -40.38 14.11 10.97
C GLY A 36 -39.34 15.12 10.45
N PHE A 37 -39.70 15.98 9.49
CA PHE A 37 -38.83 17.07 9.07
C PHE A 37 -38.91 18.23 10.07
N SER A 38 -37.76 18.81 10.42
CA SER A 38 -37.72 20.05 11.19
C SER A 38 -38.42 21.19 10.45
N ASP A 39 -39.19 22.03 11.15
CA ASP A 39 -39.94 23.15 10.55
C ASP A 39 -39.09 24.03 9.63
N LYS A 40 -37.82 24.30 10.02
CA LYS A 40 -36.87 25.11 9.25
C LYS A 40 -36.49 24.53 7.87
N ASN A 41 -36.53 23.20 7.73
CA ASN A 41 -36.05 22.50 6.51
C ASN A 41 -37.18 21.83 5.73
N ARG A 42 -38.37 21.74 6.31
CA ARG A 42 -39.53 21.06 5.72
C ARG A 42 -39.94 21.65 4.36
N PRO A 43 -40.08 22.97 4.16
CA PRO A 43 -40.47 23.52 2.86
C PRO A 43 -39.49 23.17 1.73
N GLY A 44 -38.18 23.26 2.01
CA GLY A 44 -37.15 22.93 1.02
C GLY A 44 -37.12 21.44 0.67
N LYS A 45 -37.34 20.55 1.65
CA LYS A 45 -37.41 19.10 1.39
C LYS A 45 -38.70 18.72 0.66
N GLU A 46 -39.84 19.34 0.99
CA GLU A 46 -41.11 19.13 0.28
C GLU A 46 -41.03 19.60 -1.18
N SER A 47 -40.41 20.76 -1.44
CA SER A 47 -40.14 21.23 -2.81
C SER A 47 -39.30 20.22 -3.58
N LYS A 48 -38.14 19.80 -3.03
CA LYS A 48 -37.27 18.79 -3.66
C LYS A 48 -38.03 17.48 -3.95
N ILE A 49 -38.86 17.00 -3.01
CA ILE A 49 -39.69 15.81 -3.26
C ILE A 49 -40.64 16.04 -4.43
N SER A 50 -41.32 17.18 -4.47
CA SER A 50 -42.28 17.52 -5.53
C SER A 50 -41.60 17.63 -6.89
N ASP A 51 -40.48 18.36 -6.95
CA ASP A 51 -39.73 18.62 -8.18
C ASP A 51 -39.17 17.31 -8.76
N THR A 52 -38.46 16.53 -7.94
CA THR A 52 -37.94 15.23 -8.34
C THR A 52 -39.08 14.27 -8.70
N PHE A 53 -40.17 14.25 -7.94
CA PHE A 53 -41.32 13.40 -8.24
C PHE A 53 -41.94 13.76 -9.59
N GLN A 54 -42.15 15.05 -9.87
CA GLN A 54 -42.75 15.51 -11.12
C GLN A 54 -41.88 15.11 -12.31
N ILE A 55 -40.59 15.47 -12.29
CA ILE A 55 -39.65 15.22 -13.39
C ILE A 55 -39.53 13.72 -13.68
N VAL A 56 -39.39 12.89 -12.65
CA VAL A 56 -39.24 11.45 -12.82
C VAL A 56 -40.58 10.80 -13.23
N SER A 57 -41.71 11.25 -12.67
CA SER A 57 -43.04 10.71 -13.00
C SER A 57 -43.42 10.98 -14.44
N GLU A 58 -43.22 12.20 -14.93
CA GLU A 58 -43.53 12.57 -16.33
C GLU A 58 -42.77 11.69 -17.32
N ARG A 59 -41.55 11.26 -16.98
CA ARG A 59 -40.76 10.35 -17.81
C ARG A 59 -41.22 8.90 -17.68
N LEU A 60 -41.52 8.43 -16.47
CA LEU A 60 -42.00 7.06 -16.24
C LEU A 60 -43.39 6.81 -16.86
N GLU A 61 -44.27 7.80 -16.88
CA GLU A 61 -45.59 7.71 -17.53
C GLU A 61 -45.50 7.54 -19.04
N LYS A 62 -44.44 8.10 -19.66
CA LYS A 62 -44.18 8.01 -21.09
C LYS A 62 -43.37 6.75 -21.47
N GLN A 63 -42.90 5.98 -20.49
CA GLN A 63 -42.09 4.79 -20.74
C GLN A 63 -42.98 3.60 -21.11
N GLU A 64 -42.85 3.16 -22.36
CA GLU A 64 -43.60 2.02 -22.89
C GLU A 64 -43.37 0.75 -22.05
N GLY A 65 -44.46 0.02 -21.76
CA GLY A 65 -44.44 -1.22 -20.98
C GLY A 65 -44.23 -1.05 -19.46
N PHE A 66 -44.15 0.19 -18.95
CA PHE A 66 -43.94 0.45 -17.53
C PHE A 66 -45.27 0.78 -16.81
N VAL A 67 -45.64 -0.06 -15.83
CA VAL A 67 -46.88 0.14 -15.05
C VAL A 67 -46.65 1.16 -13.94
N PHE A 68 -47.07 2.41 -14.17
CA PHE A 68 -46.92 3.51 -13.21
C PHE A 68 -48.26 4.08 -12.76
N GLY A 69 -49.06 3.22 -12.10
CA GLY A 69 -50.36 3.59 -11.57
C GLY A 69 -50.29 4.38 -10.26
N LYS A 70 -51.46 4.72 -9.72
CA LYS A 70 -51.61 5.50 -8.48
C LYS A 70 -50.78 4.93 -7.31
N ARG A 71 -50.77 3.60 -7.16
CA ARG A 71 -49.98 2.93 -6.11
C ARG A 71 -48.47 3.16 -6.27
N GLN A 72 -47.91 3.00 -7.48
CA GLN A 72 -46.48 3.21 -7.73
C GLN A 72 -46.09 4.69 -7.50
N LYS A 73 -46.95 5.64 -7.88
CA LYS A 73 -46.75 7.07 -7.61
C LYS A 73 -46.65 7.36 -6.11
N ASP A 74 -47.55 6.78 -5.32
CA ASP A 74 -47.54 6.95 -3.86
C ASP A 74 -46.30 6.28 -3.22
N ILE A 75 -45.87 5.13 -3.73
CA ILE A 75 -44.64 4.45 -3.28
C ILE A 75 -43.39 5.28 -3.61
N LEU A 76 -43.31 5.88 -4.80
CA LEU A 76 -42.19 6.74 -5.19
C LEU A 76 -42.10 7.97 -4.27
N LYS A 77 -43.20 8.69 -4.06
CA LYS A 77 -43.25 9.83 -3.12
C LYS A 77 -42.79 9.44 -1.71
N LEU A 78 -43.27 8.29 -1.22
CA LEU A 78 -42.90 7.75 0.08
C LEU A 78 -41.39 7.48 0.19
N LYS A 79 -40.80 6.86 -0.83
CA LYS A 79 -39.36 6.53 -0.85
C LYS A 79 -38.47 7.76 -1.00
N LEU A 80 -38.89 8.76 -1.79
CA LEU A 80 -38.23 10.06 -1.87
C LEU A 80 -38.20 10.76 -0.50
N ALA A 81 -39.34 10.80 0.20
CA ALA A 81 -39.41 11.38 1.54
C ALA A 81 -38.51 10.66 2.55
N ARG A 82 -38.49 9.32 2.54
CA ARG A 82 -37.60 8.53 3.41
C ARG A 82 -36.12 8.79 3.14
N HIS A 83 -35.76 8.97 1.87
CA HIS A 83 -34.38 9.25 1.49
C HIS A 83 -33.97 10.66 1.91
N LEU A 84 -34.80 11.65 1.60
CA LEU A 84 -34.55 13.05 1.98
C LEU A 84 -34.59 13.27 3.50
N LEU A 85 -35.23 12.41 4.28
CA LEU A 85 -35.13 12.43 5.74
C LEU A 85 -33.69 12.15 6.23
N LYS A 86 -32.95 11.28 5.53
CA LYS A 86 -31.67 10.74 5.98
C LYS A 86 -30.44 11.47 5.46
N ILE A 87 -30.58 12.28 4.42
CA ILE A 87 -29.46 12.99 3.79
C ILE A 87 -29.36 14.47 4.23
N PRO A 88 -28.16 15.08 4.18
CA PRO A 88 -27.93 16.51 4.41
C PRO A 88 -28.80 17.43 3.52
N LYS A 89 -28.89 18.71 3.89
CA LYS A 89 -29.81 19.67 3.24
C LYS A 89 -29.40 20.01 1.80
N ASP A 90 -28.10 20.03 1.55
CA ASP A 90 -27.41 20.40 0.33
C ASP A 90 -27.35 19.25 -0.70
N GLU A 91 -27.49 18.01 -0.27
CA GLU A 91 -27.48 16.85 -1.18
C GLU A 91 -28.69 16.90 -2.15
N THR A 92 -28.42 16.63 -3.42
CA THR A 92 -29.40 16.61 -4.52
C THR A 92 -29.48 15.22 -5.12
N ILE A 93 -30.68 14.84 -5.58
CA ILE A 93 -30.88 13.59 -6.29
C ILE A 93 -30.73 13.89 -7.79
N ASP A 94 -29.80 13.24 -8.47
CA ASP A 94 -29.74 13.33 -9.93
C ASP A 94 -30.98 12.65 -10.54
N HIS A 95 -31.76 13.44 -11.28
CA HIS A 95 -33.04 12.98 -11.83
C HIS A 95 -32.87 11.94 -12.94
N ASN A 96 -31.76 11.99 -13.69
CA ASN A 96 -31.47 11.03 -14.75
C ASN A 96 -31.09 9.69 -14.15
N THR A 97 -30.15 9.68 -13.20
CA THR A 97 -29.72 8.48 -12.48
C THR A 97 -30.89 7.83 -11.76
N LEU A 98 -31.75 8.61 -11.10
CA LEU A 98 -32.93 8.04 -10.43
C LEU A 98 -33.93 7.42 -11.42
N TYR A 99 -34.20 8.11 -12.53
CA TYR A 99 -35.09 7.59 -13.57
C TYR A 99 -34.56 6.26 -14.14
N ASP A 100 -33.28 6.21 -14.51
CA ASP A 100 -32.65 5.02 -15.07
C ASP A 100 -32.61 3.87 -14.06
N ALA A 101 -32.31 4.15 -12.79
CA ALA A 101 -32.33 3.15 -11.73
C ALA A 101 -33.71 2.52 -11.52
N ILE A 102 -34.78 3.33 -11.54
CA ILE A 102 -36.17 2.84 -11.43
C ILE A 102 -36.56 2.03 -12.67
N LYS A 103 -36.22 2.51 -13.86
CA LYS A 103 -36.48 1.82 -15.12
C LYS A 103 -35.81 0.44 -15.16
N GLU A 104 -34.59 0.31 -14.65
CA GLU A 104 -33.87 -0.96 -14.57
C GLU A 104 -34.41 -1.91 -13.50
N SER A 105 -35.08 -1.38 -12.48
CA SER A 105 -35.59 -2.14 -11.34
C SER A 105 -37.07 -1.83 -11.06
N PRO A 106 -38.00 -2.10 -12.00
CA PRO A 106 -39.41 -1.69 -11.90
C PRO A 106 -40.12 -2.24 -10.66
N ARG A 107 -39.69 -3.41 -10.15
CA ARG A 107 -40.22 -4.00 -8.91
C ARG A 107 -39.98 -3.12 -7.68
N PHE A 108 -39.01 -2.22 -7.72
CA PHE A 108 -38.74 -1.26 -6.63
C PHE A 108 -39.97 -0.41 -6.27
N LEU A 109 -40.86 -0.15 -7.23
CA LEU A 109 -42.09 0.60 -7.01
C LEU A 109 -43.32 -0.28 -6.73
N ASN A 110 -43.20 -1.61 -6.83
CA ASN A 110 -44.29 -2.52 -6.47
C ASN A 110 -44.28 -2.85 -4.97
N GLU A 111 -43.12 -2.72 -4.34
CA GLU A 111 -42.91 -2.99 -2.92
C GLU A 111 -42.65 -1.71 -2.12
N ASN A 112 -43.21 -1.65 -0.90
CA ASN A 112 -42.91 -0.57 0.05
C ASN A 112 -41.49 -0.73 0.67
N SER A 113 -40.93 -1.94 0.64
CA SER A 113 -39.55 -2.26 1.07
C SER A 113 -38.48 -1.70 0.14
N GLY A 114 -37.27 -1.49 0.66
CA GLY A 114 -36.12 -1.01 -0.11
C GLY A 114 -35.94 0.51 -0.09
N SER A 115 -34.68 0.95 -0.02
CA SER A 115 -34.30 2.36 0.08
C SER A 115 -33.79 2.93 -1.24
N LEU A 116 -33.98 4.24 -1.45
CA LEU A 116 -33.47 4.94 -2.64
C LEU A 116 -31.95 4.88 -2.72
N HIS A 117 -31.25 5.03 -1.58
CA HIS A 117 -29.79 4.93 -1.52
C HIS A 117 -29.29 3.56 -2.02
N HIS A 118 -29.92 2.46 -1.59
CA HIS A 118 -29.55 1.14 -2.08
C HIS A 118 -29.87 0.96 -3.56
N LEU A 119 -31.01 1.48 -4.04
CA LEU A 119 -31.35 1.46 -5.46
C LEU A 119 -30.29 2.18 -6.31
N LEU A 120 -29.91 3.40 -5.93
CA LEU A 120 -28.91 4.20 -6.65
C LEU A 120 -27.54 3.53 -6.63
N LYS A 121 -27.08 3.05 -5.46
CA LYS A 121 -25.82 2.30 -5.33
C LYS A 121 -25.81 1.03 -6.20
N THR A 122 -26.90 0.27 -6.20
CA THR A 122 -27.01 -0.93 -7.04
C THR A 122 -27.08 -0.58 -8.52
N HIS A 123 -27.72 0.52 -8.89
CA HIS A 123 -27.75 1.01 -10.26
C HIS A 123 -26.36 1.45 -10.73
N GLU A 124 -25.61 2.22 -9.93
CA GLU A 124 -24.21 2.58 -10.23
C GLU A 124 -23.35 1.33 -10.45
N GLN A 125 -23.42 0.35 -9.54
CA GLN A 125 -22.70 -0.92 -9.66
C GLN A 125 -23.10 -1.68 -10.94
N LYS A 126 -24.40 -1.75 -11.24
CA LYS A 126 -24.90 -2.40 -12.47
C LYS A 126 -24.50 -1.63 -13.73
N THR A 127 -24.46 -0.31 -13.68
CA THR A 127 -24.02 0.53 -14.80
C THR A 127 -22.55 0.30 -15.07
N VAL A 128 -21.69 0.33 -14.04
CA VAL A 128 -20.27 -0.03 -14.15
C VAL A 128 -20.09 -1.46 -14.68
N GLN A 129 -20.86 -2.42 -14.17
CA GLN A 129 -20.80 -3.81 -14.61
C GLN A 129 -21.32 -4.00 -16.06
N LYS A 130 -22.43 -3.38 -16.45
CA LYS A 130 -22.95 -3.39 -17.83
C LYS A 130 -21.99 -2.72 -18.79
N ILE A 131 -21.38 -1.62 -18.36
CA ILE A 131 -20.32 -0.96 -19.10
C ILE A 131 -19.18 -1.98 -19.32
N ALA A 132 -18.67 -2.62 -18.27
CA ALA A 132 -17.64 -3.66 -18.37
C ALA A 132 -18.05 -4.86 -19.25
N GLU A 133 -19.28 -5.35 -19.15
CA GLU A 133 -19.80 -6.50 -19.92
C GLU A 133 -20.07 -6.15 -21.39
N MET A 134 -20.65 -4.98 -21.68
CA MET A 134 -20.80 -4.49 -23.05
C MET A 134 -19.44 -4.27 -23.71
N ARG A 135 -18.48 -3.80 -22.92
CA ARG A 135 -17.09 -3.60 -23.35
C ARG A 135 -16.37 -4.93 -23.62
N LYS A 136 -16.54 -5.94 -22.77
CA LYS A 136 -16.10 -7.32 -22.99
C LYS A 136 -16.68 -7.90 -24.28
N LYS A 137 -18.00 -7.82 -24.47
CA LYS A 137 -18.70 -8.35 -25.66
C LYS A 137 -18.27 -7.66 -26.96
N ARG A 138 -17.99 -6.35 -26.93
CA ARG A 138 -17.52 -5.61 -28.13
C ARG A 138 -16.08 -5.97 -28.51
N ALA A 139 -15.21 -6.19 -27.52
CA ALA A 139 -13.84 -6.68 -27.74
C ALA A 139 -13.82 -8.11 -28.33
N GLU A 140 -14.78 -8.96 -27.94
CA GLU A 140 -14.92 -10.33 -28.45
C GLU A 140 -15.49 -10.39 -29.88
N MET A 141 -16.30 -9.41 -30.32
CA MET A 141 -17.01 -9.46 -31.61
C MET A 141 -16.28 -8.82 -32.81
N THR A 142 -15.34 -7.89 -32.60
CA THR A 142 -14.78 -7.08 -33.71
C THR A 142 -13.34 -7.44 -34.08
N GLY A 143 -12.60 -8.16 -33.23
CA GLY A 143 -11.19 -8.52 -33.50
C GLY A 143 -10.23 -7.33 -33.66
N GLU A 144 -10.72 -6.10 -33.53
CA GLU A 144 -9.94 -4.88 -33.59
C GLU A 144 -9.19 -4.67 -32.27
N LYS A 145 -7.86 -4.74 -32.35
CA LYS A 145 -6.89 -4.57 -31.26
C LYS A 145 -6.87 -3.17 -30.62
N GLY A 146 -7.80 -2.27 -30.96
CA GLY A 146 -7.67 -0.82 -30.73
C GLY A 146 -8.71 -0.15 -29.81
N LEU A 147 -9.65 -0.88 -29.20
CA LEU A 147 -10.65 -0.26 -28.32
C LEU A 147 -10.77 -0.98 -26.99
N ASN A 148 -10.24 -0.30 -25.98
CA ASN A 148 -9.86 -0.85 -24.70
C ASN A 148 -10.48 -0.01 -23.58
N PRO A 149 -11.15 -0.57 -22.57
CA PRO A 149 -11.66 0.24 -21.49
C PRO A 149 -11.12 -0.24 -20.16
N TYR A 150 -10.19 0.55 -19.64
CA TYR A 150 -9.79 0.56 -18.24
C TYR A 150 -10.99 0.45 -17.29
N GLU A 151 -10.77 -0.14 -16.12
CA GLU A 151 -11.77 -0.08 -15.04
C GLU A 151 -11.65 1.27 -14.34
N ALA A 152 -12.55 2.21 -14.64
CA ALA A 152 -12.66 3.45 -13.88
C ALA A 152 -13.06 3.10 -12.44
N LEU A 153 -12.19 3.41 -11.48
CA LEU A 153 -12.44 3.11 -10.07
C LEU A 153 -13.31 4.20 -9.44
N PHE A 154 -12.90 5.46 -9.59
CA PHE A 154 -13.59 6.62 -9.02
C PHE A 154 -13.07 7.93 -9.65
N THR A 155 -13.88 8.98 -9.53
CA THR A 155 -13.52 10.35 -9.89
C THR A 155 -12.91 11.09 -8.69
N THR A 156 -11.99 12.01 -8.97
CA THR A 156 -11.47 12.97 -7.97
C THR A 156 -12.56 13.92 -7.49
N LYS A 157 -12.37 14.53 -6.32
CA LYS A 157 -13.32 15.50 -5.74
C LYS A 157 -13.62 16.69 -6.64
N SER A 158 -12.66 17.12 -7.46
CA SER A 158 -12.88 18.22 -8.41
C SER A 158 -13.84 17.84 -9.54
N GLY A 159 -14.01 16.53 -9.81
CA GLY A 159 -14.73 16.01 -10.97
C GLY A 159 -13.96 16.15 -12.29
N ASN A 160 -12.72 16.68 -12.28
CA ASN A 160 -11.95 16.92 -13.50
C ASN A 160 -11.08 15.72 -13.92
N TYR A 161 -10.81 14.82 -12.98
CA TYR A 161 -9.93 13.67 -13.18
C TYR A 161 -10.53 12.40 -12.58
N TYR A 162 -10.03 11.25 -13.03
CA TYR A 162 -10.43 9.96 -12.49
C TYR A 162 -9.26 8.97 -12.49
N LEU A 163 -9.34 7.97 -11.61
CA LEU A 163 -8.36 6.89 -11.54
C LEU A 163 -8.91 5.64 -12.21
N ALA A 164 -8.14 5.07 -13.12
CA ALA A 164 -8.48 3.86 -13.86
C ALA A 164 -7.46 2.75 -13.58
N ARG A 165 -7.92 1.50 -13.48
CA ARG A 165 -7.03 0.33 -13.34
C ARG A 165 -6.69 -0.26 -14.71
N LEU A 166 -5.40 -0.52 -14.92
CA LEU A 166 -4.88 -1.24 -16.08
C LEU A 166 -5.02 -2.75 -15.79
N LEU A 167 -5.63 -3.52 -16.71
CA LEU A 167 -6.03 -4.91 -16.43
C LEU A 167 -5.25 -5.96 -17.23
N ASN A 168 -4.69 -5.59 -18.38
CA ASN A 168 -4.08 -6.54 -19.30
C ASN A 168 -3.01 -5.86 -20.19
N MET A 169 -2.34 -6.67 -21.02
CA MET A 169 -1.21 -6.21 -21.85
C MET A 169 -1.57 -5.07 -22.81
N PRO A 170 -2.70 -5.15 -23.56
CA PRO A 170 -3.17 -4.02 -24.35
C PRO A 170 -3.26 -2.69 -23.58
N HIS A 171 -3.76 -2.70 -22.33
CA HIS A 171 -3.82 -1.49 -21.50
C HIS A 171 -2.42 -0.93 -21.23
N LEU A 172 -1.46 -1.79 -20.90
CA LEU A 172 -0.08 -1.36 -20.64
C LEU A 172 0.58 -0.83 -21.91
N GLN A 173 0.34 -1.45 -23.06
CA GLN A 173 0.91 -1.03 -24.35
C GLN A 173 0.37 0.32 -24.78
N GLU A 174 -0.94 0.52 -24.73
CA GLU A 174 -1.59 1.80 -25.06
C GLU A 174 -1.14 2.92 -24.13
N GLU A 175 -1.15 2.67 -22.81
CA GLU A 175 -0.70 3.62 -21.81
C GLU A 175 0.79 3.94 -22.00
N SER A 176 1.62 2.92 -22.26
CA SER A 176 3.05 3.07 -22.54
C SER A 176 3.31 3.87 -23.81
N GLU A 177 2.55 3.65 -24.88
CA GLU A 177 2.67 4.38 -26.14
C GLU A 177 2.36 5.88 -25.92
N TYR A 178 1.27 6.18 -25.22
CA TYR A 178 0.89 7.56 -24.91
C TYR A 178 1.90 8.25 -23.99
N MET A 179 2.31 7.54 -22.92
CA MET A 179 3.17 8.05 -21.86
C MET A 179 4.66 7.95 -22.21
N ARG A 180 5.01 7.34 -23.36
CA ARG A 180 6.37 7.05 -23.83
C ARG A 180 7.18 6.21 -22.84
N ASN A 181 6.76 4.96 -22.64
CA ASN A 181 7.44 3.91 -21.85
C ASN A 181 7.41 4.08 -20.32
N CYS A 182 6.37 4.73 -19.77
CA CYS A 182 6.24 4.93 -18.31
C CYS A 182 5.63 3.72 -17.56
N VAL A 183 5.15 2.71 -18.27
CA VAL A 183 4.70 1.44 -17.69
C VAL A 183 5.38 0.30 -18.43
N GLY A 184 5.87 -0.70 -17.70
CA GLY A 184 6.54 -1.83 -18.31
C GLY A 184 5.58 -2.65 -19.17
N THR A 185 5.87 -2.77 -20.46
CA THR A 185 5.09 -3.59 -21.41
C THR A 185 5.63 -5.02 -21.56
N SER A 186 6.49 -5.45 -20.63
CA SER A 186 7.07 -6.79 -20.64
C SER A 186 6.11 -7.83 -20.04
N ASP A 187 6.26 -9.09 -20.45
CA ASP A 187 5.51 -10.21 -19.87
C ASP A 187 5.68 -10.31 -18.34
N SER A 188 6.81 -9.85 -17.81
CA SER A 188 7.07 -9.78 -16.37
C SER A 188 6.00 -9.00 -15.61
N TYR A 189 5.59 -7.83 -16.11
CA TYR A 189 4.57 -6.99 -15.47
C TYR A 189 3.20 -7.66 -15.46
N ILE A 190 2.79 -8.23 -16.59
CA ILE A 190 1.52 -8.95 -16.68
C ILE A 190 1.51 -10.20 -15.80
N ASN A 191 2.64 -10.88 -15.68
CA ASN A 191 2.74 -12.02 -14.78
C ASN A 191 2.63 -11.59 -13.31
N ARG A 192 3.25 -10.47 -12.91
CA ARG A 192 3.09 -9.90 -11.56
C ARG A 192 1.64 -9.49 -11.28
N MET A 193 0.96 -8.86 -12.24
CA MET A 193 -0.46 -8.51 -12.12
C MET A 193 -1.35 -9.77 -12.00
N LYS A 194 -1.16 -10.77 -12.86
CA LYS A 194 -1.91 -12.05 -12.81
C LYS A 194 -1.71 -12.80 -11.50
N LYS A 195 -0.51 -12.72 -10.91
CA LYS A 195 -0.19 -13.29 -9.60
C LYS A 195 -0.76 -12.46 -8.43
N GLY A 196 -1.37 -11.30 -8.69
CA GLY A 196 -1.86 -10.40 -7.65
C GLY A 196 -0.74 -9.77 -6.82
N GLU A 197 0.41 -9.53 -7.44
CA GLU A 197 1.56 -8.91 -6.77
C GLU A 197 1.54 -7.40 -6.91
N ILE A 198 1.09 -6.91 -8.07
CA ILE A 198 0.95 -5.48 -8.35
C ILE A 198 -0.39 -5.16 -9.00
N GLU A 199 -0.82 -3.92 -8.82
CA GLU A 199 -1.82 -3.26 -9.66
C GLU A 199 -1.21 -2.01 -10.27
N ILE A 200 -1.63 -1.70 -11.49
CA ILE A 200 -1.17 -0.51 -12.20
C ILE A 200 -2.38 0.35 -12.48
N PHE A 201 -2.27 1.63 -12.16
CA PHE A 201 -3.32 2.61 -12.35
C PHE A 201 -2.87 3.70 -13.31
N SER A 202 -3.84 4.22 -14.06
CA SER A 202 -3.72 5.41 -14.90
C SER A 202 -4.60 6.50 -14.31
N PHE A 203 -4.00 7.63 -13.99
CA PHE A 203 -4.70 8.83 -13.55
C PHE A 203 -4.91 9.73 -14.77
N ARG A 204 -6.18 10.01 -15.06
CA ARG A 204 -6.63 10.53 -16.36
C ARG A 204 -7.49 11.76 -16.20
N LYS A 205 -7.46 12.63 -17.21
CA LYS A 205 -8.44 13.70 -17.37
C LYS A 205 -9.80 13.11 -17.73
N LEU A 206 -10.87 13.68 -17.17
CA LEU A 206 -12.22 13.24 -17.48
C LEU A 206 -12.70 13.75 -18.85
N GLU A 207 -12.26 14.94 -19.27
CA GLU A 207 -12.71 15.61 -20.50
C GLU A 207 -12.34 14.86 -21.78
N ASP A 208 -11.06 14.51 -21.92
CA ASP A 208 -10.47 13.94 -23.14
C ASP A 208 -9.87 12.55 -22.93
N ASP A 209 -10.07 11.97 -21.74
CA ASP A 209 -9.54 10.67 -21.36
C ASP A 209 -8.00 10.58 -21.43
N ALA A 210 -7.29 11.71 -21.42
CA ALA A 210 -5.83 11.71 -21.54
C ALA A 210 -5.16 11.23 -20.24
N PRO A 211 -4.25 10.24 -20.31
CA PRO A 211 -3.47 9.85 -19.15
C PRO A 211 -2.40 10.90 -18.83
N LEU A 212 -2.28 11.21 -17.53
CA LEU A 212 -1.35 12.20 -17.00
C LEU A 212 -0.27 11.59 -16.13
N LEU A 213 -0.61 10.50 -15.45
CA LEU A 213 0.24 9.88 -14.44
C LEU A 213 -0.08 8.38 -14.35
N THR A 214 0.96 7.55 -14.27
CA THR A 214 0.85 6.11 -14.01
C THR A 214 1.34 5.81 -12.61
N ILE A 215 0.67 4.87 -11.94
CA ILE A 215 0.96 4.48 -10.54
C ILE A 215 1.10 2.95 -10.50
N GLU A 216 2.23 2.45 -10.03
CA GLU A 216 2.44 1.02 -9.75
C GLU A 216 2.35 0.77 -8.24
N TYR A 217 1.37 -0.04 -7.84
CA TYR A 217 1.09 -0.37 -6.44
C TYR A 217 1.39 -1.84 -6.17
N ASN A 218 2.24 -2.12 -5.19
CA ASN A 218 2.54 -3.48 -4.75
C ASN A 218 1.55 -3.93 -3.69
N LEU A 219 0.72 -4.92 -4.03
CA LEU A 219 -0.33 -5.46 -3.20
C LEU A 219 0.19 -6.18 -1.94
N LYS A 220 1.42 -6.71 -1.97
CA LYS A 220 2.01 -7.46 -0.85
C LYS A 220 2.63 -6.54 0.18
N THR A 221 3.24 -5.45 -0.25
CA THR A 221 3.98 -4.53 0.62
C THR A 221 3.21 -3.26 0.96
N GLY A 222 2.11 -2.97 0.27
CA GLY A 222 1.41 -1.69 0.45
C GLY A 222 2.19 -0.49 -0.08
N ILE A 223 3.28 -0.72 -0.84
CA ILE A 223 4.15 0.34 -1.35
C ILE A 223 3.71 0.75 -2.75
N ILE A 224 3.63 2.05 -3.00
CA ILE A 224 3.63 2.57 -4.37
C ILE A 224 5.07 2.57 -4.88
N GLU A 225 5.39 1.63 -5.78
CA GLU A 225 6.74 1.43 -6.30
C GLU A 225 7.14 2.52 -7.29
N GLN A 226 6.18 3.01 -8.07
CA GLN A 226 6.40 3.96 -9.15
C GLN A 226 5.24 4.96 -9.31
N ILE A 227 5.56 6.24 -9.56
CA ILE A 227 4.63 7.33 -9.92
C ILE A 227 5.26 8.17 -11.04
N LYS A 228 4.85 7.94 -12.30
CA LYS A 228 5.46 8.61 -13.47
C LYS A 228 4.48 9.37 -14.33
N LYS A 229 4.89 10.57 -14.73
CA LYS A 229 4.29 11.33 -15.84
C LYS A 229 4.97 10.95 -17.16
N LYS A 230 4.39 11.42 -18.26
CA LYS A 230 4.91 11.25 -19.62
C LYS A 230 6.41 11.55 -19.73
N ASN A 231 7.14 10.67 -20.44
CA ASN A 231 8.61 10.65 -20.56
C ASN A 231 9.34 10.38 -19.24
N ASP A 232 8.80 9.51 -18.38
CA ASP A 232 9.41 9.07 -17.12
C ASP A 232 9.71 10.23 -16.13
N LYS A 233 8.91 11.31 -16.22
CA LYS A 233 9.05 12.48 -15.35
C LYS A 233 8.36 12.25 -14.01
N TYR A 234 8.90 12.82 -12.94
CA TYR A 234 8.33 12.71 -11.60
C TYR A 234 7.17 13.68 -11.39
N LEU A 235 6.21 13.30 -10.53
CA LEU A 235 5.17 14.19 -10.04
C LEU A 235 5.81 15.37 -9.29
N ALA A 236 5.37 16.59 -9.59
CA ALA A 236 5.89 17.83 -9.02
C ALA A 236 4.77 18.64 -8.38
N LEU A 237 5.10 19.41 -7.33
CA LEU A 237 4.16 20.31 -6.64
C LEU A 237 3.57 21.38 -7.57
N THR A 238 4.25 21.70 -8.67
CA THR A 238 3.82 22.69 -9.66
C THR A 238 2.89 22.11 -10.74
N ASP A 239 2.64 20.80 -10.73
CA ASP A 239 1.70 20.21 -11.69
C ASP A 239 0.27 20.67 -11.38
N LEU A 240 -0.46 21.15 -12.40
CA LEU A 240 -1.81 21.66 -12.25
C LEU A 240 -2.81 20.64 -11.65
N PHE A 241 -2.48 19.36 -11.74
CA PHE A 241 -3.29 18.25 -11.25
C PHE A 241 -2.72 17.59 -9.98
N PHE A 242 -1.74 18.21 -9.32
CA PHE A 242 -1.07 17.64 -8.15
C PHE A 242 -2.08 17.29 -7.03
N GLU A 243 -2.92 18.24 -6.65
CA GLU A 243 -3.92 18.06 -5.59
C GLU A 243 -4.91 16.93 -5.91
N ASP A 244 -5.35 16.83 -7.17
CA ASP A 244 -6.24 15.77 -7.63
C ASP A 244 -5.55 14.40 -7.69
N ALA A 245 -4.25 14.35 -8.01
CA ALA A 245 -3.47 13.12 -7.92
C ALA A 245 -3.33 12.65 -6.46
N ILE A 246 -3.10 13.57 -5.52
CA ILE A 246 -3.08 13.24 -4.08
C ILE A 246 -4.46 12.77 -3.61
N ASP A 247 -5.55 13.43 -4.02
CA ASP A 247 -6.91 13.00 -3.72
C ASP A 247 -7.19 11.58 -4.24
N ALA A 248 -6.75 11.27 -5.46
CA ALA A 248 -6.90 9.93 -6.01
C ALA A 248 -6.14 8.85 -5.22
N LEU A 249 -4.92 9.14 -4.77
CA LEU A 249 -4.15 8.23 -3.92
C LEU A 249 -4.83 8.00 -2.56
N LYS A 250 -5.47 9.02 -1.99
CA LYS A 250 -6.25 8.87 -0.74
C LYS A 250 -7.46 7.98 -0.96
N GLN A 251 -8.27 8.29 -1.98
CA GLN A 251 -9.47 7.52 -2.31
C GLN A 251 -9.11 6.05 -2.63
N LEU A 252 -7.96 5.80 -3.25
CA LEU A 252 -7.48 4.45 -3.52
C LEU A 252 -7.38 3.61 -2.24
N ARG A 253 -7.02 4.20 -1.09
CA ARG A 253 -6.96 3.50 0.21
C ARG A 253 -8.31 3.00 0.71
N ASP A 254 -9.38 3.70 0.33
CA ASP A 254 -10.75 3.36 0.72
C ASP A 254 -11.36 2.27 -0.18
N THR A 255 -10.64 1.86 -1.23
CA THR A 255 -11.08 0.82 -2.15
C THR A 255 -10.57 -0.57 -1.76
N LYS A 256 -11.18 -1.60 -2.35
CA LYS A 256 -10.80 -3.00 -2.16
C LYS A 256 -10.26 -3.58 -3.46
N ASN A 257 -9.28 -4.46 -3.35
CA ASN A 257 -8.79 -5.27 -4.48
C ASN A 257 -9.79 -6.37 -4.87
N ASP A 258 -9.48 -7.14 -5.92
CA ASP A 258 -10.35 -8.20 -6.43
C ASP A 258 -10.63 -9.32 -5.41
N GLN A 259 -9.79 -9.44 -4.36
CA GLN A 259 -9.98 -10.38 -3.25
C GLN A 259 -10.85 -9.79 -2.12
N GLY A 260 -11.35 -8.57 -2.29
CA GLY A 260 -12.13 -7.85 -1.28
C GLY A 260 -11.29 -7.31 -0.11
N LYS A 261 -9.95 -7.35 -0.21
CA LYS A 261 -9.04 -6.79 0.80
C LYS A 261 -8.86 -5.28 0.57
N PRO A 262 -8.84 -4.45 1.63
CA PRO A 262 -8.51 -3.03 1.50
C PRO A 262 -7.13 -2.83 0.86
N ARG A 263 -6.98 -1.74 0.09
CA ARG A 263 -5.66 -1.30 -0.38
C ARG A 263 -5.00 -0.46 0.70
N GLU A 264 -4.10 -1.06 1.47
CA GLU A 264 -3.35 -0.33 2.49
C GLU A 264 -2.09 0.28 1.89
N ILE A 265 -2.19 1.55 1.45
CA ILE A 265 -1.01 2.30 0.99
C ILE A 265 -0.22 2.72 2.22
N GLU A 266 0.88 2.02 2.49
CA GLU A 266 1.78 2.27 3.61
C GLU A 266 2.74 3.43 3.32
N GLN A 267 3.32 3.45 2.12
CA GLN A 267 4.30 4.46 1.72
C GLN A 267 4.42 4.58 0.20
N ILE A 268 4.98 5.70 -0.26
CA ILE A 268 5.44 5.90 -1.63
C ILE A 268 6.95 5.71 -1.65
N ASN A 269 7.47 5.01 -2.67
CA ASN A 269 8.90 4.89 -2.88
C ASN A 269 9.57 6.28 -2.89
N PRO A 270 10.52 6.58 -1.98
CA PRO A 270 11.08 7.93 -1.85
C PRO A 270 11.71 8.49 -3.13
N ASN A 271 12.21 7.61 -4.01
CA ASN A 271 12.77 8.01 -5.30
C ASN A 271 11.74 8.65 -6.22
N GLU A 272 10.46 8.29 -6.09
CA GLU A 272 9.36 8.82 -6.90
C GLU A 272 8.96 10.25 -6.50
N LEU A 273 9.41 10.70 -5.32
CA LEU A 273 9.12 12.03 -4.78
C LEU A 273 10.39 12.88 -4.68
N LYS A 274 11.47 12.52 -5.39
CA LYS A 274 12.78 13.17 -5.24
C LYS A 274 12.76 14.68 -5.51
N ASP A 275 11.92 15.13 -6.44
CA ASP A 275 11.81 16.54 -6.85
C ASP A 275 10.94 17.38 -5.89
N ILE A 276 10.27 16.72 -4.93
CA ILE A 276 9.46 17.40 -3.91
C ILE A 276 10.34 17.71 -2.70
N SER A 277 10.57 18.97 -2.38
CA SER A 277 11.26 19.34 -1.14
C SER A 277 10.26 19.46 0.01
N VAL A 278 10.70 19.08 1.21
CA VAL A 278 9.95 19.24 2.46
C VAL A 278 10.88 19.95 3.44
N LYS A 279 10.36 20.97 4.14
CA LYS A 279 11.08 21.74 5.14
C LYS A 279 11.60 20.82 6.24
N PRO A 280 12.74 21.15 6.87
CA PRO A 280 13.23 20.42 8.04
C PRO A 280 12.11 20.22 9.08
N GLU A 281 12.04 19.03 9.68
CA GLU A 281 11.03 18.67 10.69
C GLU A 281 9.56 18.71 10.22
N HIS A 282 9.33 18.91 8.93
CA HIS A 282 8.01 18.83 8.33
C HIS A 282 7.79 17.50 7.63
N ILE A 283 6.53 17.15 7.52
CA ILE A 283 6.02 15.97 6.83
C ILE A 283 4.98 16.48 5.84
N LEU A 284 5.18 16.15 4.57
CA LEU A 284 4.18 16.34 3.53
C LEU A 284 3.13 15.25 3.67
N THR A 285 1.92 15.68 3.99
CA THR A 285 0.74 14.84 4.19
C THR A 285 -0.33 15.14 3.13
N ASP A 286 -1.44 14.43 3.23
CA ASP A 286 -2.65 14.69 2.47
C ASP A 286 -3.37 16.02 2.79
N ARG A 287 -2.87 16.76 3.77
CA ARG A 287 -3.35 18.09 4.18
C ARG A 287 -2.30 19.17 3.95
N GLY A 288 -1.29 18.86 3.14
CA GLY A 288 -0.14 19.70 2.90
C GLY A 288 1.02 19.42 3.83
N GLU A 289 1.99 20.32 3.80
CA GLU A 289 3.21 20.27 4.58
C GLU A 289 2.95 20.74 6.02
N ILE A 290 3.18 19.86 7.00
CA ILE A 290 2.87 20.10 8.43
C ILE A 290 4.09 19.74 9.26
N HIS A 291 4.42 20.56 10.27
CA HIS A 291 5.47 20.22 11.24
C HIS A 291 5.08 18.94 11.99
N PHE A 292 6.00 17.99 12.20
CA PHE A 292 5.68 16.71 12.86
C PHE A 292 4.99 16.87 14.24
N ARG A 293 5.29 17.96 14.97
CA ARG A 293 4.69 18.28 16.28
C ARG A 293 3.20 18.66 16.18
N ASP A 294 2.75 19.14 15.04
CA ASP A 294 1.37 19.59 14.82
C ASP A 294 0.44 18.51 14.29
N ILE A 295 0.98 17.35 13.86
CA ILE A 295 0.18 16.20 13.41
C ILE A 295 -0.64 15.64 14.59
N LYS A 296 -1.97 15.56 14.43
CA LYS A 296 -2.87 15.09 15.49
C LYS A 296 -3.32 13.65 15.27
N GLU A 297 -3.23 13.17 14.03
CA GLU A 297 -3.59 11.83 13.64
C GLU A 297 -2.59 10.82 14.20
N LYS A 298 -3.10 9.69 14.67
CA LYS A 298 -2.27 8.55 15.07
C LYS A 298 -1.54 7.93 13.88
N ASN A 299 -2.20 7.88 12.72
CA ASN A 299 -1.70 7.28 11.48
C ASN A 299 -1.91 8.27 10.30
N PRO A 300 -1.11 9.34 10.20
CA PRO A 300 -1.20 10.29 9.09
C PRO A 300 -0.88 9.61 7.75
N PHE A 301 -1.46 10.09 6.65
CA PHE A 301 -1.00 9.68 5.32
C PHE A 301 0.27 10.46 4.97
N ILE A 302 1.40 9.78 4.97
CA ILE A 302 2.71 10.39 4.72
C ILE A 302 3.04 10.24 3.24
N LEU A 303 3.11 11.37 2.53
CA LEU A 303 3.63 11.40 1.16
C LEU A 303 5.16 11.40 1.21
N LYS A 304 5.74 12.37 1.93
CA LYS A 304 7.19 12.52 2.08
C LYS A 304 7.48 13.15 3.43
N ALA A 305 8.58 12.76 4.06
CA ALA A 305 9.10 13.44 5.25
C ALA A 305 10.48 14.00 4.97
N ALA A 306 10.78 15.18 5.52
CA ALA A 306 12.15 15.63 5.63
C ALA A 306 12.90 14.74 6.63
N GLU A 307 14.24 14.79 6.57
CA GLU A 307 15.06 14.15 7.58
C GLU A 307 14.86 14.83 8.93
N ILE A 308 14.53 14.05 9.96
CA ILE A 308 14.36 14.52 11.34
C ILE A 308 15.47 13.89 12.18
N LYS A 309 16.45 14.71 12.57
CA LYS A 309 17.58 14.28 13.40
C LYS A 309 17.19 14.38 14.87
N PRO A 310 17.54 13.39 15.72
CA PRO A 310 17.34 13.47 17.15
C PRO A 310 18.39 14.41 17.75
N THR A 311 18.05 15.69 17.78
CA THR A 311 18.82 16.76 18.41
C THR A 311 18.34 16.96 19.87
N PRO A 312 19.09 17.69 20.71
CA PRO A 312 18.70 17.90 22.11
C PRO A 312 17.33 18.58 22.33
N ASP A 313 16.79 19.26 21.33
CA ASP A 313 15.44 19.85 21.34
C ASP A 313 14.32 18.85 20.99
N ILE A 314 14.65 17.68 20.43
CA ILE A 314 13.72 16.57 20.28
C ILE A 314 13.58 15.89 21.64
N THR A 315 12.43 16.14 22.28
CA THR A 315 12.11 15.55 23.58
C THR A 315 11.80 14.04 23.45
N HIS A 316 11.84 13.30 24.56
CA HIS A 316 11.39 11.90 24.57
C HIS A 316 9.94 11.74 24.10
N LYS A 317 9.09 12.75 24.35
CA LYS A 317 7.70 12.78 23.84
C LYS A 317 7.66 12.96 22.32
N ASP A 318 8.52 13.82 21.77
CA ASP A 318 8.65 13.99 20.32
C ASP A 318 9.14 12.69 19.67
N ALA A 319 10.14 12.02 20.26
CA ALA A 319 10.61 10.73 19.78
C ALA A 319 9.54 9.64 19.82
N ALA A 320 8.76 9.54 20.91
CA ALA A 320 7.63 8.64 21.01
C ALA A 320 6.60 8.90 19.89
N LYS A 321 6.35 10.17 19.57
CA LYS A 321 5.47 10.57 18.48
C LYS A 321 6.01 10.18 17.11
N LEU A 322 7.31 10.38 16.85
CA LEU A 322 7.96 10.00 15.60
C LEU A 322 7.93 8.48 15.39
N LEU A 323 8.16 7.70 16.44
CA LEU A 323 8.02 6.24 16.43
C LEU A 323 6.59 5.80 16.10
N GLN A 324 5.58 6.49 16.65
CA GLN A 324 4.18 6.22 16.32
C GLN A 324 3.86 6.55 14.86
N ILE A 325 4.34 7.71 14.36
CA ILE A 325 4.08 8.19 13.00
C ILE A 325 4.72 7.30 11.94
N PHE A 326 5.99 6.92 12.10
CA PHE A 326 6.76 6.24 11.05
C PHE A 326 6.82 4.73 11.21
N GLU A 327 6.66 4.21 12.42
CA GLU A 327 6.88 2.78 12.72
C GLU A 327 5.63 2.13 13.32
N HIS A 328 4.57 2.92 13.60
CA HIS A 328 3.36 2.48 14.29
C HIS A 328 3.65 1.84 15.66
N LEU A 329 4.72 2.30 16.34
CA LEU A 329 5.13 1.82 17.66
C LEU A 329 4.77 2.84 18.75
N GLU A 330 4.23 2.35 19.86
CA GLU A 330 3.87 3.19 21.01
C GLU A 330 4.80 2.92 22.20
N PHE A 331 5.55 3.95 22.60
CA PHE A 331 6.41 3.92 23.77
C PHE A 331 6.08 5.07 24.71
N LYS A 332 6.20 4.82 26.01
CA LYS A 332 6.21 5.92 26.99
C LYS A 332 7.54 6.67 26.89
N PRO A 333 7.57 7.99 27.14
CA PRO A 333 8.81 8.77 27.12
C PRO A 333 9.95 8.16 27.94
N GLU A 334 9.63 7.57 29.10
CA GLU A 334 10.62 6.97 30.02
C GLU A 334 11.22 5.65 29.51
N GLN A 335 10.68 5.08 28.44
CA GLN A 335 11.19 3.88 27.77
C GLN A 335 12.14 4.22 26.62
N ILE A 336 12.34 5.50 26.34
CA ILE A 336 13.19 5.99 25.25
C ILE A 336 14.46 6.58 25.86
N ALA A 337 15.61 6.24 25.28
CA ALA A 337 16.89 6.88 25.59
C ALA A 337 17.39 7.65 24.37
N HIS A 338 17.90 8.86 24.59
CA HIS A 338 18.56 9.69 23.58
C HIS A 338 20.09 9.58 23.63
N GLN A 339 20.62 9.22 24.79
CA GLN A 339 22.06 9.12 25.06
C GLN A 339 22.40 7.80 25.76
N PRO A 340 23.64 7.29 25.63
CA PRO A 340 24.04 6.02 26.23
C PRO A 340 23.83 5.95 27.75
N ASN A 341 24.06 7.05 28.47
CA ASN A 341 23.90 7.15 29.92
C ASN A 341 22.44 7.11 30.41
N GLU A 342 21.46 7.31 29.52
CA GLU A 342 20.04 7.18 29.83
C GLU A 342 19.55 5.73 29.76
N ILE A 343 20.34 4.84 29.13
CA ILE A 343 19.97 3.44 28.94
C ILE A 343 19.98 2.70 30.29
N ASN A 344 18.84 2.09 30.61
CA ASN A 344 18.63 1.32 31.81
C ASN A 344 17.64 0.17 31.56
N LYS A 345 17.30 -0.58 32.61
CA LYS A 345 16.39 -1.76 32.54
C LYS A 345 14.98 -1.47 32.01
N ASN A 346 14.52 -0.21 32.06
CA ASN A 346 13.22 0.20 31.56
C ASN A 346 13.26 0.68 30.11
N THR A 347 14.46 0.94 29.57
CA THR A 347 14.64 1.41 28.20
C THR A 347 14.29 0.29 27.22
N LYS A 348 13.48 0.61 26.22
CA LYS A 348 13.07 -0.28 25.13
C LYS A 348 13.57 0.18 23.78
N THR A 349 13.74 1.49 23.62
CA THR A 349 14.13 2.09 22.35
C THR A 349 15.23 3.13 22.57
N TYR A 350 16.21 3.15 21.66
CA TYR A 350 17.23 4.19 21.58
C TYR A 350 16.97 5.09 20.36
N VAL A 351 16.93 6.41 20.56
CA VAL A 351 16.72 7.40 19.50
C VAL A 351 17.80 8.47 19.62
N GLY A 352 18.93 8.27 18.95
CA GLY A 352 20.08 9.16 19.11
C GLY A 352 21.26 8.77 18.23
N LYS A 353 22.32 9.59 18.29
CA LYS A 353 23.60 9.30 17.63
C LYS A 353 24.22 8.04 18.22
N LEU A 354 24.85 7.19 17.40
CA LEU A 354 25.62 6.06 17.91
C LEU A 354 26.96 6.54 18.45
N GLU A 355 27.27 6.17 19.69
CA GLU A 355 28.51 6.51 20.40
C GLU A 355 29.29 5.26 20.79
N PRO A 356 30.61 5.35 21.03
CA PRO A 356 31.40 4.20 21.49
C PRO A 356 30.78 3.50 22.69
N GLY A 357 30.69 2.16 22.64
CA GLY A 357 30.10 1.34 23.70
C GLY A 357 28.57 1.20 23.65
N ILE A 358 27.88 1.93 22.76
CA ILE A 358 26.40 1.86 22.65
C ILE A 358 25.89 0.45 22.40
N PHE A 359 26.59 -0.33 21.57
CA PHE A 359 26.17 -1.69 21.23
C PHE A 359 26.31 -2.67 22.41
N GLY A 360 27.27 -2.43 23.30
CA GLY A 360 27.37 -3.17 24.57
C GLY A 360 26.15 -2.91 25.47
N LEU A 361 25.72 -1.65 25.56
CA LEU A 361 24.52 -1.28 26.32
C LEU A 361 23.24 -1.83 25.68
N ILE A 362 23.14 -1.78 24.35
CA ILE A 362 22.02 -2.37 23.59
C ILE A 362 21.87 -3.85 23.93
N GLN A 363 22.97 -4.60 23.95
CA GLN A 363 22.96 -6.03 24.27
C GLN A 363 22.65 -6.26 25.75
N GLN A 364 23.30 -5.53 26.65
CA GLN A 364 23.12 -5.64 28.10
C GLN A 364 21.66 -5.41 28.54
N TYR A 365 21.01 -4.40 27.96
CA TYR A 365 19.64 -4.01 28.33
C TYR A 365 18.58 -4.53 27.35
N ASN A 366 18.98 -5.35 26.37
CA ASN A 366 18.08 -5.95 25.39
C ASN A 366 17.20 -4.91 24.66
N ILE A 367 17.82 -3.82 24.20
CA ILE A 367 17.12 -2.75 23.48
C ILE A 367 16.52 -3.30 22.18
N GLU A 368 15.25 -3.01 21.96
CA GLU A 368 14.43 -3.63 20.91
C GLU A 368 14.51 -2.83 19.60
N HIS A 369 14.54 -1.50 19.70
CA HIS A 369 14.58 -0.62 18.54
C HIS A 369 15.63 0.48 18.66
N ILE A 370 16.28 0.79 17.54
CA ILE A 370 17.38 1.77 17.48
C ILE A 370 17.16 2.66 16.27
N TYR A 371 17.15 3.97 16.49
CA TYR A 371 17.00 4.98 15.45
C TYR A 371 18.04 6.07 15.62
N THR A 372 18.69 6.44 14.53
CA THR A 372 19.64 7.57 14.48
C THR A 372 19.04 8.82 13.84
N GLN A 373 17.92 8.67 13.13
CA GLN A 373 17.13 9.71 12.47
C GLN A 373 15.83 9.10 11.93
N PHE A 374 14.83 9.94 11.64
CA PHE A 374 13.59 9.53 10.98
C PHE A 374 13.48 10.11 9.57
N PRO A 375 12.78 9.42 8.64
CA PRO A 375 12.30 8.03 8.77
C PRO A 375 13.41 6.97 8.52
N GLU A 376 14.56 7.39 7.99
CA GLU A 376 15.51 6.49 7.34
C GLU A 376 16.61 5.87 8.22
N GLY A 377 16.66 6.22 9.52
CA GLY A 377 17.79 5.95 10.42
C GLY A 377 17.66 4.73 11.32
N LYS A 378 16.72 3.83 11.03
CA LYS A 378 16.56 2.56 11.76
C LYS A 378 17.79 1.68 11.62
N VAL A 379 18.33 1.23 12.74
CA VAL A 379 19.36 0.19 12.81
C VAL A 379 18.65 -1.14 13.09
N GLY A 380 18.83 -2.09 12.19
CA GLY A 380 18.24 -3.43 12.31
C GLY A 380 19.11 -4.32 13.19
N LEU A 381 18.48 -5.05 14.12
CA LEU A 381 19.11 -6.11 14.88
C LEU A 381 18.48 -7.44 14.49
N GLU A 382 19.29 -8.43 14.15
CA GLU A 382 18.85 -9.80 13.94
C GLU A 382 19.61 -10.71 14.89
N LYS A 383 18.89 -11.25 15.87
CA LYS A 383 19.43 -12.17 16.87
C LYS A 383 19.40 -13.60 16.34
N ASP A 384 20.19 -14.46 16.98
CA ASP A 384 20.20 -15.90 16.72
C ASP A 384 20.46 -16.22 15.23
N PHE A 385 21.31 -15.42 14.59
CA PHE A 385 21.79 -15.72 13.25
C PHE A 385 22.87 -16.80 13.36
N GLU A 386 22.54 -18.00 12.92
CA GLU A 386 23.46 -19.15 12.93
C GLU A 386 24.24 -19.21 11.63
N VAL A 387 25.56 -19.24 11.76
CA VAL A 387 26.52 -19.48 10.67
C VAL A 387 27.36 -20.67 11.07
N GLY A 388 27.65 -21.57 10.13
CA GLY A 388 28.57 -22.67 10.37
C GLY A 388 29.32 -23.01 9.10
N PRO A 389 30.22 -24.02 9.15
CA PRO A 389 30.99 -24.40 7.98
C PRO A 389 30.06 -24.60 6.78
N ILE A 390 30.34 -23.89 5.70
CA ILE A 390 29.68 -24.11 4.40
C ILE A 390 30.73 -24.07 3.30
N THR A 391 30.79 -25.13 2.50
CA THR A 391 31.62 -25.18 1.30
C THR A 391 30.87 -24.60 0.11
N LEU A 392 31.57 -24.29 -0.98
CA LEU A 392 30.93 -23.91 -2.24
C LEU A 392 29.94 -24.99 -2.70
N GLU A 393 30.35 -26.26 -2.70
CA GLU A 393 29.51 -27.40 -3.08
C GLU A 393 28.23 -27.49 -2.22
N GLU A 394 28.34 -27.27 -0.90
CA GLU A 394 27.18 -27.30 -0.02
C GLU A 394 26.24 -26.11 -0.28
N PHE A 395 26.80 -24.92 -0.49
CA PHE A 395 26.03 -23.73 -0.85
C PHE A 395 25.28 -23.94 -2.18
N GLU A 396 25.95 -24.44 -3.21
CA GLU A 396 25.35 -24.75 -4.51
C GLU A 396 24.21 -25.75 -4.37
N ARG A 397 24.41 -26.83 -3.60
CA ARG A 397 23.36 -27.82 -3.33
C ARG A 397 22.13 -27.20 -2.66
N LYS A 398 22.33 -26.36 -1.63
CA LYS A 398 21.23 -25.66 -0.93
C LYS A 398 20.52 -24.68 -1.87
N ARG A 399 21.28 -23.94 -2.68
CA ARG A 399 20.80 -23.00 -3.70
C ARG A 399 19.93 -23.69 -4.73
N GLU A 400 20.40 -24.79 -5.32
CA GLU A 400 19.66 -25.57 -6.31
C GLU A 400 18.38 -26.15 -5.74
N GLN A 401 18.44 -26.68 -4.52
CA GLN A 401 17.26 -27.20 -3.83
C GLN A 401 16.22 -26.10 -3.64
N TYR A 402 16.63 -24.90 -3.21
CA TYR A 402 15.75 -23.75 -3.11
C TYR A 402 15.19 -23.35 -4.49
N ASN A 403 16.04 -23.19 -5.51
CA ASN A 403 15.62 -22.77 -6.85
C ASN A 403 14.64 -23.74 -7.52
N LYS A 404 14.68 -25.04 -7.18
CA LYS A 404 13.68 -26.03 -7.63
C LYS A 404 12.28 -25.79 -7.04
N THR A 405 12.20 -25.16 -5.87
CA THR A 405 10.92 -24.86 -5.21
C THR A 405 10.33 -23.52 -5.63
N VAL A 406 11.10 -22.69 -6.34
CA VAL A 406 10.74 -21.33 -6.70
C VAL A 406 10.37 -21.24 -8.17
N THR A 407 9.14 -20.81 -8.43
CA THR A 407 8.61 -20.62 -9.80
C THR A 407 8.85 -19.21 -10.36
N ASP A 408 9.15 -18.25 -9.50
CA ASP A 408 9.48 -16.88 -9.90
C ASP A 408 10.99 -16.73 -10.08
N GLU A 409 11.44 -16.58 -11.32
CA GLU A 409 12.86 -16.37 -11.66
C GLU A 409 13.49 -15.22 -10.87
N SER A 410 12.74 -14.15 -10.57
CA SER A 410 13.25 -13.00 -9.80
C SER A 410 13.53 -13.31 -8.32
N GLN A 411 13.08 -14.48 -7.84
CA GLN A 411 13.31 -14.98 -6.49
C GLN A 411 14.38 -16.06 -6.42
N LYS A 412 14.92 -16.49 -7.57
CA LYS A 412 16.01 -17.47 -7.58
C LYS A 412 17.29 -16.87 -7.00
N ILE A 413 18.10 -17.76 -6.48
CA ILE A 413 19.41 -17.45 -5.93
C ILE A 413 20.46 -17.76 -6.99
N GLU A 414 21.32 -16.79 -7.26
CA GLU A 414 22.46 -16.87 -8.16
C GLU A 414 23.76 -16.58 -7.42
N ILE A 415 24.87 -17.03 -8.01
CA ILE A 415 26.23 -16.69 -7.58
C ILE A 415 26.93 -16.03 -8.76
N GLY A 416 27.53 -14.86 -8.53
CA GLY A 416 28.36 -14.19 -9.52
C GLY A 416 29.75 -14.82 -9.58
N SER A 417 30.40 -14.76 -10.73
CA SER A 417 31.74 -15.36 -10.95
C SER A 417 32.75 -14.96 -9.88
N TYR A 418 32.79 -13.68 -9.51
CA TYR A 418 33.70 -13.20 -8.46
C TYR A 418 33.40 -13.79 -7.08
N ALA A 419 32.12 -13.98 -6.72
CA ALA A 419 31.78 -14.61 -5.45
C ALA A 419 32.17 -16.10 -5.45
N GLU A 420 32.01 -16.77 -6.59
CA GLU A 420 32.44 -18.16 -6.77
C GLU A 420 33.96 -18.31 -6.63
N GLU A 421 34.75 -17.46 -7.30
CA GLU A 421 36.20 -17.39 -7.17
C GLU A 421 36.62 -17.11 -5.72
N MET A 422 35.97 -16.15 -5.05
CA MET A 422 36.22 -15.86 -3.65
C MET A 422 35.96 -17.07 -2.75
N MET A 423 34.90 -17.85 -2.98
CA MET A 423 34.60 -19.06 -2.19
C MET A 423 35.58 -20.22 -2.46
N LYS A 424 36.22 -20.26 -3.63
CA LYS A 424 37.29 -21.23 -3.98
C LYS A 424 38.65 -20.80 -3.42
N SER A 425 38.83 -19.52 -3.12
CA SER A 425 40.08 -18.97 -2.61
C SER A 425 40.47 -19.60 -1.28
N LYS A 426 41.77 -19.82 -1.08
CA LYS A 426 42.35 -20.27 0.20
C LYS A 426 42.08 -19.31 1.36
N ASP A 427 41.80 -18.04 1.05
CA ASP A 427 41.50 -17.00 2.04
C ASP A 427 40.04 -17.06 2.52
N PHE A 428 39.18 -17.88 1.87
CA PHE A 428 37.84 -18.20 2.35
C PHE A 428 37.91 -19.23 3.47
N ALA A 429 38.14 -18.74 4.69
CA ALA A 429 38.15 -19.56 5.88
C ALA A 429 36.71 -19.81 6.39
N THR A 430 36.36 -21.08 6.58
CA THR A 430 35.11 -21.52 7.19
C THR A 430 35.27 -21.70 8.70
N LEU A 431 34.18 -21.55 9.46
CA LEU A 431 34.21 -21.82 10.89
C LEU A 431 34.32 -23.31 11.15
N LYS A 432 35.06 -23.70 12.19
CA LYS A 432 35.20 -25.11 12.59
C LYS A 432 33.90 -25.69 13.17
N LYS A 433 33.02 -24.84 13.69
CA LYS A 433 31.76 -25.19 14.33
C LYS A 433 30.75 -24.08 14.07
N PRO A 434 29.44 -24.40 14.05
CA PRO A 434 28.40 -23.38 14.02
C PRO A 434 28.56 -22.37 15.17
N GLU A 435 28.24 -21.12 14.87
CA GLU A 435 28.30 -19.96 15.72
C GLU A 435 26.99 -19.19 15.58
N GLN A 436 26.38 -18.86 16.72
CA GLN A 436 25.28 -17.91 16.77
C GLN A 436 25.84 -16.51 16.99
N MET A 437 25.32 -15.54 16.24
CA MET A 437 25.69 -14.13 16.35
C MET A 437 24.48 -13.22 16.20
N THR A 438 24.61 -11.99 16.69
CA THR A 438 23.64 -10.92 16.43
C THR A 438 24.15 -10.04 15.30
N LEU A 439 23.39 -9.95 14.22
CA LEU A 439 23.70 -9.08 13.09
C LEU A 439 23.19 -7.67 13.34
N VAL A 440 23.96 -6.70 12.85
CA VAL A 440 23.64 -5.28 12.90
C VAL A 440 23.58 -4.74 11.48
N TRP A 441 22.38 -4.35 11.06
CA TRP A 441 22.09 -3.79 9.74
C TRP A 441 21.97 -2.28 9.83
N LEU A 442 22.86 -1.54 9.15
CA LEU A 442 22.83 -0.08 9.19
C LEU A 442 23.30 0.53 7.87
N LYS A 443 22.97 1.80 7.65
CA LYS A 443 23.54 2.59 6.57
C LYS A 443 24.89 3.15 7.00
N VAL A 444 25.80 3.36 6.05
CA VAL A 444 27.12 3.99 6.28
C VAL A 444 26.99 5.30 7.07
N ARG A 445 25.98 6.11 6.79
CA ARG A 445 25.74 7.36 7.53
C ARG A 445 25.42 7.18 9.01
N ASN A 446 24.83 6.05 9.41
CA ASN A 446 24.56 5.77 10.81
C ASN A 446 25.86 5.55 11.62
N LEU A 447 26.97 5.27 10.95
CA LEU A 447 28.32 5.24 11.54
C LEU A 447 28.96 6.64 11.69
N GLY A 448 28.21 7.70 11.36
CA GLY A 448 28.68 9.09 11.39
C GLY A 448 29.44 9.53 10.14
N VAL A 449 29.26 8.82 9.01
CA VAL A 449 29.95 9.13 7.74
C VAL A 449 28.99 9.77 6.73
N GLU A 450 29.14 11.08 6.50
CA GLU A 450 28.22 11.87 5.67
C GLU A 450 28.68 12.05 4.22
N LYS A 451 29.88 11.54 3.87
CA LYS A 451 30.46 11.64 2.51
C LYS A 451 30.75 10.26 1.94
N HIS A 452 30.96 10.21 0.63
CA HIS A 452 31.42 8.99 -0.04
C HIS A 452 32.80 8.58 0.51
N THR A 453 32.92 7.35 0.98
CA THR A 453 34.03 6.87 1.84
C THR A 453 34.51 5.48 1.43
N THR A 454 35.70 5.05 1.85
CA THR A 454 36.20 3.70 1.57
C THR A 454 35.65 2.67 2.57
N ILE A 455 35.79 1.37 2.27
CA ILE A 455 35.34 0.32 3.19
C ILE A 455 36.19 0.27 4.47
N GLU A 456 37.47 0.62 4.42
CA GLU A 456 38.36 0.68 5.59
C GLU A 456 37.91 1.75 6.56
N GLU A 457 37.54 2.93 6.05
CA GLU A 457 36.98 4.01 6.85
C GLU A 457 35.66 3.55 7.50
N ILE A 458 34.79 2.86 6.74
CA ILE A 458 33.57 2.26 7.28
C ILE A 458 33.88 1.27 8.41
N TYR A 459 34.84 0.36 8.23
CA TYR A 459 35.23 -0.64 9.23
C TYR A 459 35.82 0.02 10.47
N HIS A 460 36.65 1.05 10.31
CA HIS A 460 37.20 1.82 11.42
C HIS A 460 36.10 2.48 12.25
N HIS A 461 35.10 3.07 11.60
CA HIS A 461 33.95 3.65 12.30
C HIS A 461 33.09 2.58 12.99
N ALA A 462 32.86 1.43 12.35
CA ALA A 462 32.12 0.32 12.95
C ALA A 462 32.84 -0.22 14.20
N GLN A 463 34.16 -0.45 14.13
CA GLN A 463 34.97 -0.90 15.25
C GLN A 463 34.98 0.09 16.42
N LYS A 464 35.05 1.39 16.15
CA LYS A 464 34.95 2.43 17.20
C LYS A 464 33.62 2.38 17.97
N LEU A 465 32.55 1.93 17.33
CA LEU A 465 31.25 1.74 17.97
C LEU A 465 31.14 0.40 18.71
N GLY A 466 32.15 -0.48 18.58
CA GLY A 466 32.15 -1.82 19.15
C GLY A 466 31.45 -2.84 18.27
N LEU A 467 31.45 -2.67 16.95
CA LEU A 467 30.98 -3.67 15.97
C LEU A 467 32.16 -4.45 15.39
N ASP A 468 31.92 -5.73 15.12
CA ASP A 468 32.87 -6.62 14.47
C ASP A 468 32.45 -6.96 13.03
N ILE A 469 33.46 -7.32 12.23
CA ILE A 469 33.24 -7.93 10.92
C ILE A 469 32.79 -9.39 11.07
N LEU A 470 32.04 -9.85 10.08
CA LEU A 470 31.53 -11.21 9.91
C LEU A 470 32.61 -12.15 9.34
N PRO A 471 32.54 -13.45 9.65
CA PRO A 471 33.28 -14.45 8.89
C PRO A 471 32.80 -14.44 7.44
N PRO A 472 33.68 -14.67 6.43
CA PRO A 472 33.28 -14.63 5.03
C PRO A 472 32.13 -15.57 4.68
N GLU A 473 32.06 -16.74 5.32
CA GLU A 473 31.00 -17.71 5.10
C GLU A 473 29.60 -17.27 5.56
N ALA A 474 29.49 -16.20 6.36
CA ALA A 474 28.19 -15.62 6.68
C ALA A 474 27.45 -15.14 5.43
N ALA A 475 28.17 -14.78 4.37
CA ALA A 475 27.60 -14.24 3.14
C ALA A 475 26.68 -15.23 2.39
N PRO A 476 27.10 -16.47 2.09
CA PRO A 476 26.20 -17.53 1.64
C PRO A 476 24.94 -17.72 2.49
N TYR A 477 25.07 -17.74 3.83
CA TYR A 477 23.91 -17.91 4.72
C TYR A 477 22.95 -16.73 4.67
N LEU A 478 23.47 -15.50 4.59
CA LEU A 478 22.64 -14.31 4.44
C LEU A 478 21.80 -14.39 3.16
N LEU A 479 22.39 -14.83 2.05
CA LEU A 479 21.65 -14.98 0.79
C LEU A 479 20.58 -16.07 0.87
N LEU A 480 20.87 -17.20 1.52
CA LEU A 480 19.90 -18.29 1.71
C LEU A 480 18.72 -17.88 2.63
N ARG A 481 18.98 -17.07 3.67
CA ARG A 481 17.97 -16.68 4.68
C ARG A 481 17.16 -15.45 4.29
N HIS A 482 17.77 -14.43 3.68
CA HIS A 482 17.11 -13.16 3.37
C HIS A 482 16.43 -13.17 1.99
N ILE A 483 15.34 -13.93 1.91
CA ILE A 483 14.62 -14.14 0.65
C ILE A 483 13.86 -12.91 0.13
N ASN A 484 13.59 -11.91 0.99
CA ASN A 484 12.76 -10.74 0.68
C ASN A 484 13.55 -9.43 0.51
N GLN A 485 14.79 -9.46 0.00
CA GLN A 485 15.60 -8.25 -0.26
C GLN A 485 14.88 -7.29 -1.22
N LEU A 486 15.00 -5.98 -1.09
CA LEU A 486 14.36 -5.05 -2.04
C LEU A 486 15.15 -4.98 -3.36
N LEU A 487 14.45 -4.89 -4.49
CA LEU A 487 15.05 -4.78 -5.83
C LEU A 487 15.97 -3.54 -5.92
N GLY A 488 17.13 -3.68 -6.56
CA GLY A 488 18.05 -2.57 -6.88
C GLY A 488 18.86 -2.03 -5.71
N LYS A 489 18.83 -2.67 -4.53
CA LYS A 489 19.63 -2.26 -3.36
C LYS A 489 20.67 -3.31 -3.03
N GLY A 490 21.93 -3.02 -3.36
CA GLY A 490 23.08 -3.78 -2.90
C GLY A 490 23.26 -3.65 -1.38
N ILE A 491 23.60 -4.76 -0.71
CA ILE A 491 23.93 -4.78 0.72
C ILE A 491 25.34 -5.29 0.90
N GLY A 492 26.20 -4.46 1.47
CA GLY A 492 27.56 -4.84 1.77
C GLY A 492 27.63 -5.74 2.99
N ILE A 493 28.49 -6.74 2.92
CA ILE A 493 28.76 -7.62 4.05
C ILE A 493 30.12 -7.22 4.61
N GLY A 494 30.15 -6.80 5.87
CA GLY A 494 31.39 -6.42 6.55
C GLY A 494 32.21 -7.66 6.82
N THR A 495 33.02 -8.12 5.85
CA THR A 495 33.93 -9.26 5.98
C THR A 495 35.37 -8.82 5.75
N LYS A 496 36.34 -9.69 6.09
CA LYS A 496 37.69 -9.54 5.53
C LYS A 496 37.62 -9.61 4.01
N LYS A 497 38.50 -8.86 3.34
CA LYS A 497 38.66 -8.99 1.90
C LYS A 497 39.29 -10.34 1.57
N ILE A 498 38.86 -10.89 0.44
CA ILE A 498 39.39 -12.14 -0.12
C ILE A 498 40.05 -11.79 -1.44
N ILE A 499 41.25 -12.30 -1.65
CA ILE A 499 41.95 -12.17 -2.92
C ILE A 499 41.32 -13.18 -3.88
N ASP A 500 40.77 -12.69 -4.98
CA ASP A 500 40.25 -13.52 -6.07
C ASP A 500 41.37 -14.14 -6.92
N GLU A 501 41.04 -14.95 -7.93
CA GLU A 501 42.05 -15.59 -8.79
C GLU A 501 42.86 -14.56 -9.61
N SER A 502 42.31 -13.38 -9.86
CA SER A 502 42.99 -12.27 -10.55
C SER A 502 43.96 -11.48 -9.66
N GLY A 503 44.01 -11.80 -8.35
CA GLY A 503 44.82 -11.07 -7.37
C GLY A 503 44.13 -9.81 -6.83
N SER A 504 42.87 -9.57 -7.17
CA SER A 504 42.13 -8.39 -6.75
C SER A 504 41.42 -8.63 -5.41
N PRO A 505 41.60 -7.77 -4.40
CA PRO A 505 40.90 -7.91 -3.13
C PRO A 505 39.44 -7.51 -3.28
N ARG A 506 38.53 -8.43 -2.97
CA ARG A 506 37.07 -8.23 -3.03
C ARG A 506 36.40 -8.51 -1.69
N ARG A 507 35.19 -7.97 -1.53
CA ARG A 507 34.27 -8.32 -0.44
C ARG A 507 32.95 -8.84 -1.00
N PHE A 508 32.25 -9.61 -0.18
CA PHE A 508 30.92 -10.08 -0.57
C PHE A 508 29.90 -8.93 -0.55
N GLU A 509 28.98 -8.98 -1.50
CA GLU A 509 27.80 -8.13 -1.58
C GLU A 509 26.58 -9.00 -1.93
N LEU A 510 25.43 -8.65 -1.35
CA LEU A 510 24.14 -9.21 -1.76
C LEU A 510 23.50 -8.22 -2.73
N GLU A 511 23.11 -8.69 -3.89
CA GLU A 511 22.43 -7.89 -4.90
C GLU A 511 21.06 -8.51 -5.22
N ARG A 512 20.05 -7.68 -5.45
CA ARG A 512 18.80 -8.12 -6.05
C ARG A 512 18.57 -7.36 -7.35
N SER A 513 18.57 -8.09 -8.46
CA SER A 513 18.30 -7.57 -9.80
C SER A 513 17.01 -8.16 -10.36
N GLY A 514 16.60 -7.72 -11.56
CA GLY A 514 15.46 -8.31 -12.27
C GLY A 514 15.67 -9.80 -12.62
N TRP A 515 16.90 -10.29 -12.54
CA TRP A 515 17.31 -11.66 -12.85
C TRP A 515 17.43 -12.57 -11.63
N GLY A 516 17.18 -12.06 -10.42
CA GLY A 516 17.28 -12.85 -9.19
C GLY A 516 18.06 -12.15 -8.09
N ARG A 517 18.38 -12.92 -7.05
CA ARG A 517 19.19 -12.50 -5.90
C ARG A 517 20.58 -13.12 -6.06
N THR A 518 21.61 -12.30 -6.04
CA THR A 518 22.97 -12.73 -6.40
C THR A 518 23.93 -12.50 -5.25
N LEU A 519 24.78 -13.48 -4.98
CA LEU A 519 26.00 -13.27 -4.21
C LEU A 519 27.06 -12.73 -5.17
N GLY A 520 27.49 -11.49 -4.95
CA GLY A 520 28.50 -10.82 -5.77
C GLY A 520 29.83 -10.62 -5.03
N GLY A 521 30.88 -10.35 -5.80
CA GLY A 521 32.17 -9.91 -5.31
C GLY A 521 32.47 -8.48 -5.78
N ARG A 522 32.55 -7.54 -4.84
CA ARG A 522 32.77 -6.12 -5.14
C ARG A 522 34.17 -5.67 -4.78
N GLU A 523 34.79 -4.96 -5.72
CA GLU A 523 36.04 -4.21 -5.52
C GLU A 523 35.84 -2.98 -4.64
N ASP A 524 36.94 -2.51 -4.07
CA ASP A 524 36.95 -1.29 -3.28
C ASP A 524 36.62 -0.07 -4.15
N SER A 525 35.43 0.44 -3.95
CA SER A 525 34.95 1.70 -4.49
C SER A 525 34.52 2.59 -3.34
N LYS A 526 34.28 3.88 -3.62
CA LYS A 526 33.70 4.76 -2.60
C LYS A 526 32.23 4.42 -2.41
N PHE A 527 31.81 4.24 -1.17
CA PHE A 527 30.43 3.92 -0.80
C PHE A 527 29.67 5.18 -0.41
N SER A 528 28.44 5.29 -0.90
CA SER A 528 27.51 6.35 -0.51
C SER A 528 27.15 6.23 0.98
N PRO A 529 26.91 7.36 1.68
CA PRO A 529 26.31 7.38 3.02
C PRO A 529 24.99 6.59 3.14
N SER A 530 24.25 6.43 2.05
CA SER A 530 22.99 5.65 2.02
C SER A 530 23.19 4.14 1.84
N TYR A 531 24.41 3.69 1.56
CA TYR A 531 24.74 2.28 1.35
C TYR A 531 24.54 1.49 2.64
N LYS A 532 23.88 0.33 2.55
CA LYS A 532 23.65 -0.56 3.70
C LYS A 532 24.80 -1.54 3.85
N VAL A 533 25.25 -1.74 5.08
CA VAL A 533 26.27 -2.71 5.45
C VAL A 533 25.80 -3.51 6.66
N VAL A 534 26.12 -4.81 6.68
CA VAL A 534 25.87 -5.68 7.82
C VAL A 534 27.17 -5.98 8.57
N PHE A 535 27.11 -5.87 9.89
CA PHE A 535 28.16 -6.21 10.86
C PHE A 535 27.60 -7.20 11.88
N ARG A 536 28.40 -7.57 12.88
CA ARG A 536 27.93 -8.30 14.06
C ARG A 536 28.29 -7.58 15.34
N LEU A 537 27.53 -7.90 16.40
CA LEU A 537 27.98 -7.64 17.75
C LEU A 537 29.18 -8.54 18.10
N PRO A 538 30.16 -8.05 18.87
CA PRO A 538 31.26 -8.86 19.39
C PRO A 538 30.71 -9.94 20.33
N LYS A 539 31.50 -11.02 20.48
CA LYS A 539 31.15 -12.15 21.35
C LYS A 539 31.13 -11.78 22.83
#